data_AF-A0A246KVI0-F1
#
_entry.id   AF-A0A246KVI0-F1
#
_cell.length_a   1.000
_cell.length_b   1.000
_cell.length_c   1.000
_cell.angle_alpha   90.00
_cell.angle_beta   90.00
_cell.angle_gamma   90.00
#
_symmetry.space_group_name_H-M   'P 1'
#
loop_
_entity.id
_entity.type
_entity.pdbx_description
1 polymer ?
#
loop_
_entity_poly.entity_id
_entity_poly.type
_entity_poly.pdbx_seq_one_letter_code
_entity_poly.pdbx_strand_id
1 'polypeptide(L)'
;MQQLPNRGVTVLAAFKIYLKLLESRSKGSSKTLISHRKLVEAMSLPPRDVAAGIDHLVVNRLVHVRQHPTLNTAGHPVNEYDLKGPLNGHGGPTN
;
A
#
# COMPACT_ATOMS: atom_id res chain seq x y z
N MET A 1 -21.61 -15.92 16.72
CA MET A 1 -20.60 -15.14 17.48
C MET A 1 -20.16 -13.96 16.61
N GLN A 2 -20.62 -12.75 16.91
CA GLN A 2 -20.12 -11.54 16.22
C GLN A 2 -18.69 -11.28 16.70
N GLN A 3 -17.71 -11.40 15.80
CA GLN A 3 -16.31 -11.07 16.10
C GLN A 3 -16.23 -9.58 16.45
N LEU A 4 -15.63 -9.28 17.61
CA LEU A 4 -15.30 -7.92 18.02
C LEU A 4 -14.48 -7.24 16.89
N PRO A 5 -14.77 -5.99 16.49
CA PRO A 5 -14.06 -5.35 15.39
C PRO A 5 -12.58 -5.20 15.74
N ASN A 6 -11.73 -6.02 15.13
CA ASN A 6 -10.28 -6.04 15.39
C ASN A 6 -9.56 -4.91 14.64
N ARG A 7 -10.10 -3.68 14.73
CA ARG A 7 -9.66 -2.48 13.98
C ARG A 7 -8.21 -2.12 14.27
N GLY A 8 -7.70 -2.42 15.47
CA GLY A 8 -6.31 -2.14 15.83
C GLY A 8 -5.31 -2.90 14.95
N VAL A 9 -5.61 -4.17 14.63
CA VAL A 9 -4.73 -5.02 13.80
C VAL A 9 -4.72 -4.53 12.35
N THR A 10 -5.87 -4.11 11.82
CA THR A 10 -5.97 -3.61 10.44
C THR A 10 -5.33 -2.23 10.28
N VAL A 11 -5.38 -1.38 11.30
CA VAL A 11 -4.68 -0.09 11.31
C VAL A 11 -3.16 -0.27 11.41
N LEU A 12 -2.69 -1.21 12.24
CA LEU A 12 -1.26 -1.54 12.29
C LEU A 12 -0.77 -2.11 10.94
N ALA A 13 -1.57 -2.98 10.30
CA ALA A 13 -1.30 -3.48 8.96
C ALA A 13 -1.19 -2.34 7.94
N ALA A 14 -2.15 -1.40 7.94
CA ALA A 14 -2.12 -0.21 7.10
C ALA A 14 -0.83 0.60 7.29
N PHE A 15 -0.42 0.82 8.54
CA PHE A 15 0.80 1.59 8.84
C PHE A 15 2.06 0.91 8.33
N LYS A 16 2.19 -0.41 8.55
CA LYS A 16 3.32 -1.19 8.02
C LYS A 16 3.36 -1.14 6.48
N ILE A 17 2.21 -1.32 5.83
CA ILE A 17 2.07 -1.23 4.36
C ILE A 17 2.56 0.12 3.86
N TYR A 18 2.10 1.20 4.48
CA TYR A 18 2.49 2.55 4.10
C TYR A 18 4.01 2.78 4.21
N LEU A 19 4.64 2.32 5.30
CA LEU A 19 6.09 2.40 5.46
C LEU A 19 6.84 1.59 4.38
N LYS A 20 6.36 0.39 4.03
CA LYS A 20 7.02 -0.41 2.98
C LYS A 20 6.89 0.21 1.60
N LEU A 21 5.75 0.84 1.32
CA LEU A 21 5.54 1.57 0.06
C LEU A 21 6.49 2.78 -0.04
N LEU A 22 6.72 3.49 1.08
CA LEU A 22 7.71 4.57 1.17
C LEU A 22 9.14 4.06 1.00
N GLU A 23 9.51 2.92 1.58
CA GLU A 23 10.82 2.30 1.42
C GLU A 23 11.07 1.82 -0.02
N SER A 24 10.06 1.20 -0.63
CA SER A 24 10.14 0.63 -1.99
C SER A 24 10.03 1.68 -3.10
N ARG A 25 9.86 2.94 -2.71
CA ARG A 25 9.70 4.08 -3.61
C ARG A 25 11.02 4.38 -4.32
N SER A 26 10.97 4.59 -5.62
CA SER A 26 12.12 5.12 -6.37
C SER A 26 12.29 6.62 -6.09
N LYS A 27 13.53 7.09 -5.91
CA LYS A 27 13.83 8.51 -5.66
C LYS A 27 13.17 9.39 -6.73
N GLY A 28 12.30 10.30 -6.30
CA GLY A 28 11.59 11.25 -7.18
C GLY A 28 10.24 10.79 -7.74
N SER A 29 9.80 9.54 -7.54
CA SER A 29 8.49 9.05 -8.04
C SER A 29 7.50 8.86 -6.90
N SER A 30 6.32 9.48 -6.91
CA SER A 30 5.27 9.18 -5.89
C SER A 30 4.67 7.77 -6.01
N LYS A 31 5.01 7.07 -7.09
CA LYS A 31 4.47 5.76 -7.45
C LYS A 31 5.43 4.64 -7.07
N THR A 32 4.85 3.57 -6.53
CA THR A 32 5.54 2.33 -6.18
C THR A 32 4.82 1.16 -6.85
N LEU A 33 5.58 0.32 -7.57
CA LEU A 33 5.08 -0.92 -8.17
C LEU A 33 5.39 -2.09 -7.25
N ILE A 34 4.35 -2.71 -6.68
CA ILE A 34 4.53 -3.89 -5.83
C ILE A 34 3.36 -4.85 -5.98
N SER A 35 3.65 -6.15 -6.06
CA SER A 35 2.60 -7.17 -6.09
C SER A 35 2.01 -7.38 -4.70
N HIS A 36 0.73 -7.76 -4.63
CA HIS A 36 0.07 -8.07 -3.36
C HIS A 36 0.80 -9.19 -2.59
N ARG A 37 1.30 -10.20 -3.31
CA ARG A 37 2.09 -11.30 -2.73
C ARG A 37 3.38 -10.79 -2.06
N LYS A 38 4.09 -9.86 -2.69
CA LYS A 38 5.32 -9.28 -2.12
C LYS A 38 5.03 -8.43 -0.88
N LEU A 39 3.86 -7.78 -0.81
CA LEU A 39 3.40 -7.11 0.41
C LEU A 39 3.12 -8.12 1.53
N VAL A 40 2.41 -9.20 1.25
CA VAL A 40 2.14 -10.29 2.21
C VAL A 40 3.45 -10.86 2.77
N GLU A 41 4.38 -11.21 1.89
CA GLU A 41 5.70 -11.77 2.26
C GLU A 41 6.54 -10.77 3.06
N ALA A 42 6.59 -9.50 2.67
CA ALA A 42 7.39 -8.48 3.36
C ALA A 42 6.85 -8.12 4.76
N MET A 43 5.55 -8.32 5.01
CA MET A 43 4.89 -7.91 6.24
C MET A 43 4.73 -9.05 7.24
N SER A 44 4.90 -10.30 6.78
CA SER A 44 4.47 -11.51 7.51
C SER A 44 3.02 -11.40 8.01
N LEU A 45 2.15 -10.76 7.21
CA LEU A 45 0.74 -10.55 7.54
C LEU A 45 -0.16 -11.46 6.71
N PRO A 46 -1.29 -11.93 7.24
CA PRO A 46 -2.29 -12.64 6.45
C PRO A 46 -2.78 -11.79 5.27
N PRO A 47 -3.09 -12.39 4.10
CA PRO A 47 -3.61 -11.65 2.94
C PRO A 47 -4.85 -10.80 3.25
N ARG A 48 -5.72 -11.29 4.14
CA ARG A 48 -6.91 -10.57 4.62
C ARG A 48 -6.57 -9.25 5.29
N ASP A 49 -5.55 -9.24 6.14
CA ASP A 49 -5.14 -8.05 6.88
C ASP A 49 -4.41 -7.07 5.97
N VAL A 50 -3.71 -7.56 4.95
CA VAL A 50 -3.11 -6.72 3.91
C VAL A 50 -4.20 -6.02 3.09
N ALA A 51 -5.25 -6.74 2.68
CA ALA A 51 -6.38 -6.14 1.97
C ALA A 51 -7.08 -5.07 2.82
N ALA A 52 -7.41 -5.40 4.08
CA ALA A 52 -8.02 -4.44 5.00
C ALA A 52 -7.12 -3.22 5.28
N GLY A 53 -5.81 -3.43 5.37
CA GLY A 53 -4.84 -2.35 5.53
C GLY A 53 -4.78 -1.42 4.32
N ILE A 54 -4.81 -1.98 3.10
CA ILE A 54 -4.90 -1.19 1.86
C ILE A 54 -6.21 -0.39 1.83
N ASP A 55 -7.35 -1.01 2.16
CA ASP A 55 -8.65 -0.33 2.22
C ASP A 55 -8.61 0.87 3.18
N HIS A 56 -8.01 0.70 4.36
CA HIS A 56 -7.81 1.81 5.30
C HIS A 56 -6.99 2.95 4.67
N LEU A 57 -5.91 2.65 3.95
CA LEU A 57 -5.09 3.68 3.31
C LEU A 57 -5.83 4.39 2.17
N VAL A 58 -6.65 3.67 1.41
CA VAL A 58 -7.48 4.22 0.32
C VAL A 58 -8.59 5.12 0.87
N VAL A 59 -9.31 4.66 1.89
CA VAL A 59 -10.39 5.43 2.56
C VAL A 59 -9.84 6.73 3.15
N ASN A 60 -8.64 6.69 3.73
CA ASN A 60 -7.97 7.88 4.28
C ASN A 60 -7.22 8.71 3.22
N ARG A 61 -7.33 8.37 1.93
CA ARG A 61 -6.71 9.07 0.80
C ARG A 61 -5.18 9.18 0.89
N LEU A 62 -4.54 8.22 1.55
CA LEU A 62 -3.08 8.14 1.70
C LEU A 62 -2.41 7.38 0.55
N VAL A 63 -3.17 6.54 -0.16
CA VAL A 63 -2.72 5.84 -1.36
C VAL A 63 -3.84 5.76 -2.38
N HIS A 64 -3.47 5.79 -3.66
CA HIS A 64 -4.33 5.39 -4.76
C HIS A 64 -3.77 4.10 -5.37
N VAL A 65 -4.60 3.07 -5.48
CA VAL A 65 -4.20 1.77 -6.07
C VAL A 65 -4.75 1.64 -7.47
N ARG A 66 -3.90 1.28 -8.43
CA ARG A 66 -4.28 0.93 -9.79
C ARG A 66 -3.67 -0.42 -10.15
N GLN A 67 -4.40 -1.26 -10.89
CA GLN A 67 -3.75 -2.41 -11.52
C GLN A 67 -2.84 -1.91 -12.63
N HIS A 68 -1.58 -2.32 -12.58
CA HIS A 68 -0.62 -2.01 -13.63
C HIS A 68 -0.83 -3.02 -14.78
N PRO A 69 -0.75 -2.60 -16.06
CA PRO A 69 -0.95 -3.50 -17.21
C PRO A 69 0.13 -4.56 -17.36
N THR A 70 1.22 -4.47 -16.60
CA THR A 70 2.32 -5.44 -16.65
C THR A 70 2.22 -6.48 -15.54
N LEU A 71 2.57 -7.72 -15.89
CA LEU A 71 2.79 -8.79 -14.93
C LEU A 71 4.22 -8.69 -14.37
N ASN A 72 4.43 -9.17 -13.14
CA ASN A 72 5.79 -9.30 -12.61
C ASN A 72 6.55 -10.44 -13.29
N THR A 73 7.83 -10.62 -12.96
CA THR A 73 8.71 -11.67 -13.50
C THR A 73 8.18 -13.09 -13.29
N ALA A 74 7.22 -13.29 -12.38
CA ALA A 74 6.56 -14.56 -12.09
C ALA A 74 5.15 -14.68 -12.72
N GLY A 75 4.76 -13.75 -13.60
CA GLY A 75 3.46 -13.77 -14.28
C GLY A 75 2.27 -13.33 -13.43
N HIS A 76 2.50 -12.71 -12.26
CA HIS A 76 1.42 -12.23 -11.38
C HIS A 76 1.08 -10.76 -11.62
N PRO A 77 -0.19 -10.35 -11.44
CA PRO A 77 -0.59 -8.95 -11.54
C PRO A 77 0.18 -8.06 -10.57
N VAL A 78 0.60 -6.89 -11.05
CA VAL A 78 1.27 -5.87 -10.24
C VAL A 78 0.30 -4.73 -9.99
N ASN A 79 0.29 -4.24 -8.76
CA ASN A 79 -0.45 -3.04 -8.43
C ASN A 79 0.52 -1.85 -8.38
N GLU A 80 0.12 -0.75 -9.00
CA GLU A 80 0.72 0.56 -8.83
C GLU A 80 0.04 1.25 -7.65
N TYR A 81 0.84 1.62 -6.65
CA TYR A 81 0.41 2.43 -5.51
C TYR A 81 0.99 3.83 -5.68
N ASP A 82 0.12 4.81 -5.89
CA ASP A 82 0.48 6.22 -5.87
C ASP A 82 0.28 6.73 -4.45
N LEU A 83 1.39 6.99 -3.75
CA LEU A 83 1.37 7.53 -2.39
C LEU A 83 0.85 8.97 -2.46
N LYS A 84 0.02 9.34 -1.49
CA LYS A 84 -0.55 10.68 -1.33
C LYS A 84 -0.21 11.18 0.07
N GLY A 85 0.33 12.39 0.16
CA GLY A 85 0.63 13.04 1.44
C GLY A 85 1.96 13.78 1.46
N PRO A 86 2.31 14.40 2.60
CA PRO A 86 3.48 15.27 2.73
C PRO A 86 4.81 14.55 2.57
N LEU A 87 4.81 13.21 2.71
CA LEU A 87 5.99 12.36 2.55
C LEU A 87 6.30 12.01 1.09
N ASN A 88 5.54 12.56 0.14
CA ASN A 88 5.72 12.38 -1.31
C ASN A 88 6.98 13.05 -1.89
N GLY A 89 7.93 13.51 -1.07
CA GLY A 89 9.21 14.05 -1.53
C GLY A 89 9.03 15.38 -2.28
N HIS A 90 9.14 16.48 -1.53
CA HIS A 90 9.52 17.84 -1.93
C HIS A 90 8.96 18.43 -3.26
N GLY A 91 8.06 19.41 -3.16
CA GLY A 91 8.01 20.56 -4.08
C GLY A 91 7.12 20.48 -5.33
N GLY A 92 5.79 20.41 -5.17
CA GLY A 92 4.83 20.74 -6.25
C GLY A 92 3.72 21.63 -5.68
N PRO A 93 3.25 22.66 -6.42
CA PRO A 93 2.63 23.85 -5.84
C PRO A 93 1.33 23.50 -5.13
N THR A 94 1.15 24.11 -3.97
CA THR A 94 -0.18 24.36 -3.41
C THR A 94 -0.95 25.18 -4.43
N ASN A 95 -2.02 24.61 -4.97
CA ASN A 95 -3.05 25.36 -5.67
C ASN A 95 -4.33 25.23 -4.85
#